data_AF-A0ABD3N669-F1
#
_entry.id   AF-A0ABD3N669-F1
#
_cell.length_a   1.000
_cell.length_b   1.000
_cell.length_c   1.000
_cell.angle_alpha   90.00
_cell.angle_beta   90.00
_cell.angle_gamma   90.00
#
_symmetry.space_group_name_H-M   'P 1'
#
loop_
_entity.id
_entity.type
_entity.pdbx_description
1 polymer ?
#
loop_
_entity_poly.entity_id
_entity_poly.type
_entity_poly.pdbx_seq_one_letter_code
_entity_poly.pdbx_strand_id
1 'polypeptide(L)'
;MVMRKSPISSAVVFLAIIGSLRNLAFSPAVLALAASSSSSPPPPLFLSVVSPLSPSSASSIADDAVIKSNRVSFQQQQQIRASNYGIANNSTVLSPIEAAASVGVRPTLENATKGTWQRAWKLHRFMMKVVLHRFDRCRPGDSKLALACLWWKALSGNDITSPVYDRELSYDLLPPVTRWIVSPRLCRLYPRLHHANVEIRTAYLDKSVTGIIDSTIHNNETQLKEKSRRKLFRLIIMGGGYDTRGVKLLERSLLHSRMAEDDDADKRDSRHPLHRLLLLNERRHRLQSKEQDQQQQQQRGWNPLCWWRNISMRRRRGNGVQLEGASMFSSNDIELPSMEAERKMMAGVNYDLQCYELDLPEVVEAKNRLLNKRLFRRRPWLKNVEEGVCNNYPRLVPANFNNIEETRKALEGILLSPASLTNDTKEYDTITNVIVFEGVMIYLDEGIPHSLLQLCSDVLESANLASLTPSEGYLCFADRLENIPGGDSEAALDEMESTGWDLIDWLPKPGLARHMGIARLRQRETTLEKKV
;
A
#
# COMPACT_ATOMS: atom_id res chain seq x y z
N MET A 1 30.08 7.26 37.08
CA MET A 1 30.67 7.58 35.77
C MET A 1 30.36 6.44 34.81
N VAL A 2 29.22 6.51 34.11
CA VAL A 2 28.74 5.45 33.21
C VAL A 2 29.17 5.80 31.79
N MET A 3 30.12 5.06 31.23
CA MET A 3 30.56 5.24 29.84
C MET A 3 29.43 4.87 28.88
N ARG A 4 28.89 5.86 28.18
CA ARG A 4 28.03 5.67 27.01
C ARG A 4 28.90 5.14 25.85
N LYS A 5 28.71 3.87 25.47
CA LYS A 5 29.23 3.35 24.19
C LYS A 5 28.45 4.01 23.03
N SER A 6 29.17 4.66 22.12
CA SER A 6 28.63 5.40 20.99
C SER A 6 28.15 4.46 19.86
N PRO A 7 27.09 4.81 19.10
CA PRO A 7 26.51 3.97 18.05
C PRO A 7 27.23 4.07 16.69
N ILE A 8 28.52 4.43 16.67
CA ILE A 8 29.22 4.84 15.44
C ILE A 8 29.57 3.64 14.53
N SER A 9 29.73 2.43 15.09
CA SER A 9 30.17 1.25 14.32
C SER A 9 29.14 0.79 13.26
N SER A 10 27.84 0.86 13.54
CA SER A 10 26.80 0.42 12.58
C SER A 10 26.59 1.39 11.41
N ALA A 11 26.84 2.69 11.61
CA ALA A 11 26.67 3.70 10.57
C ALA A 11 27.77 3.62 9.50
N VAL A 12 29.01 3.29 9.91
CA VAL A 12 30.16 3.13 9.00
C VAL A 12 29.99 1.91 8.11
N VAL A 13 29.54 0.78 8.66
CA VAL A 13 29.24 -0.44 7.87
C VAL A 13 28.12 -0.18 6.86
N PHE A 14 27.10 0.59 7.27
CA PHE A 14 25.98 0.92 6.40
C PHE A 14 26.35 1.89 5.26
N LEU A 15 27.13 2.93 5.54
CA LEU A 15 27.66 3.83 4.51
C LEU A 15 28.63 3.11 3.57
N ALA A 16 29.41 2.14 4.05
CA ALA A 16 30.23 1.28 3.20
C ALA A 16 29.40 0.37 2.29
N ILE A 17 28.26 -0.16 2.78
CA ILE A 17 27.32 -0.94 1.97
C ILE A 17 26.64 -0.05 0.92
N ILE A 18 26.17 1.15 1.27
CA ILE A 18 25.61 2.12 0.31
C ILE A 18 26.65 2.60 -0.71
N GLY A 19 27.88 2.86 -0.27
CA GLY A 19 29.00 3.23 -1.13
C GLY A 19 29.35 2.14 -2.14
N SER A 20 29.41 0.88 -1.71
CA SER A 20 29.58 -0.27 -2.59
C SER A 20 28.41 -0.47 -3.55
N LEU A 21 27.17 -0.13 -3.15
CA LEU A 21 26.01 -0.19 -4.02
C LEU A 21 26.02 0.86 -5.14
N ARG A 22 26.61 2.05 -4.90
CA ARG A 22 26.83 3.05 -5.95
C ARG A 22 27.89 2.63 -6.96
N ASN A 23 28.94 1.94 -6.50
CA ASN A 23 30.06 1.52 -7.36
C ASN A 23 29.79 0.24 -8.16
N LEU A 24 28.83 -0.60 -7.76
CA LEU A 24 28.43 -1.80 -8.53
C LEU A 24 27.61 -1.50 -9.79
N ALA A 25 27.25 -0.24 -10.04
CA ALA A 25 26.56 0.19 -11.27
C ALA A 25 27.52 0.64 -12.38
N PHE A 26 28.83 0.77 -12.12
CA PHE A 26 29.82 1.22 -13.10
C PHE A 26 31.20 0.60 -12.82
N SER A 27 31.41 -0.66 -13.20
CA SER A 27 32.74 -1.13 -13.63
C SER A 27 32.66 -2.53 -14.27
N PRO A 28 32.94 -2.69 -15.57
CA PRO A 28 33.02 -4.00 -16.23
C PRO A 28 34.44 -4.61 -16.20
N ALA A 29 35.35 -4.15 -15.33
CA ALA A 29 36.78 -4.45 -15.47
C ALA A 29 37.43 -5.00 -14.20
N VAL A 30 36.88 -6.04 -13.57
CA VAL A 30 37.63 -6.92 -12.65
C VAL A 30 37.03 -8.32 -12.64
N LEU A 31 37.32 -9.14 -13.66
CA LEU A 31 37.24 -10.62 -13.59
C LEU A 31 37.77 -11.23 -14.90
N ALA A 32 39.07 -11.06 -15.13
CA ALA A 32 39.82 -11.81 -16.14
C ALA A 32 41.13 -12.28 -15.50
N LEU A 33 41.07 -13.29 -14.62
CA LEU A 33 42.20 -14.09 -14.18
C LEU A 33 41.71 -15.21 -13.24
N ALA A 34 41.33 -16.34 -13.83
CA ALA A 34 41.43 -17.70 -13.29
C ALA A 34 40.54 -18.65 -14.12
N ALA A 35 41.03 -19.09 -15.26
CA ALA A 35 40.46 -20.22 -16.00
C ALA A 35 41.60 -21.04 -16.60
N SER A 36 42.07 -22.02 -15.85
CA SER A 36 42.89 -23.12 -16.37
C SER A 36 42.83 -24.29 -15.39
N SER A 37 41.88 -25.20 -15.57
CA SER A 37 42.15 -26.64 -15.55
C SER A 37 40.88 -27.44 -15.80
N SER A 38 41.01 -28.31 -16.79
CA SER A 38 40.12 -29.35 -17.25
C SER A 38 40.04 -30.53 -16.29
N SER A 39 38.84 -31.08 -16.07
CA SER A 39 38.62 -32.53 -16.05
C SER A 39 37.13 -32.88 -16.15
N SER A 40 36.88 -33.95 -16.87
CA SER A 40 35.62 -34.55 -17.36
C SER A 40 34.74 -35.20 -16.27
N PRO A 41 33.44 -35.47 -16.55
CA PRO A 41 32.51 -36.09 -15.61
C PRO A 41 32.47 -37.63 -15.74
N PRO A 42 32.11 -38.38 -14.68
CA PRO A 42 31.74 -39.79 -14.79
C PRO A 42 30.20 -39.99 -14.96
N PRO A 43 29.76 -41.17 -15.45
CA PRO A 43 28.42 -41.41 -16.02
C PRO A 43 27.36 -41.85 -14.97
N PRO A 44 26.07 -41.93 -15.36
CA PRO A 44 24.97 -42.26 -14.45
C PRO A 44 24.79 -43.77 -14.30
N LEU A 45 24.48 -44.22 -13.08
CA LEU A 45 24.05 -45.59 -12.82
C LEU A 45 22.54 -45.61 -12.49
N PHE A 46 21.78 -46.20 -13.41
CA PHE A 46 20.47 -46.79 -13.18
C PHE A 46 20.65 -48.11 -12.42
N LEU A 47 19.88 -48.36 -11.36
CA LEU A 47 19.49 -49.71 -10.96
C LEU A 47 18.10 -49.71 -10.32
N SER A 48 17.38 -50.77 -10.64
CA SER A 48 15.95 -51.04 -10.50
C SER A 48 15.53 -51.59 -9.12
N VAL A 49 14.28 -51.27 -8.77
CA VAL A 49 13.23 -52.10 -8.13
C VAL A 49 13.65 -53.43 -7.51
N VAL A 50 13.41 -53.60 -6.20
CA VAL A 50 12.83 -54.82 -5.58
C VAL A 50 12.12 -54.45 -4.26
N SER A 51 10.83 -54.80 -4.13
CA SER A 51 10.09 -54.87 -2.86
C SER A 51 10.33 -56.22 -2.16
N PRO A 52 10.17 -56.32 -0.82
CA PRO A 52 9.12 -57.24 -0.38
C PRO A 52 8.38 -56.88 0.92
N LEU A 53 7.10 -57.23 0.91
CA LEU A 53 6.27 -57.89 1.94
C LEU A 53 6.37 -57.50 3.43
N SER A 54 5.20 -57.10 3.94
CA SER A 54 4.73 -57.13 5.33
C SER A 54 4.69 -58.55 5.94
N PRO A 55 4.60 -58.64 7.27
CA PRO A 55 3.37 -59.17 7.86
C PRO A 55 2.86 -58.43 9.11
N SER A 56 1.55 -58.60 9.36
CA SER A 56 0.73 -58.35 10.56
C SER A 56 1.31 -59.02 11.83
N SER A 57 0.97 -58.70 13.10
CA SER A 57 -0.32 -58.42 13.76
C SER A 57 -0.12 -58.11 15.26
N ALA A 58 -1.05 -57.34 15.88
CA ALA A 58 -1.57 -57.38 17.28
C ALA A 58 -0.58 -57.22 18.47
N SER A 59 -0.85 -56.67 19.66
CA SER A 59 -1.93 -55.92 20.34
C SER A 59 -1.46 -55.74 21.81
N SER A 60 -1.55 -54.56 22.45
CA SER A 60 -1.93 -54.41 23.89
C SER A 60 -1.82 -52.98 24.44
N ILE A 61 -2.99 -52.50 24.88
CA ILE A 61 -3.37 -51.67 26.03
C ILE A 61 -2.24 -51.23 27.00
N ALA A 62 -2.10 -49.92 27.26
CA ALA A 62 -2.30 -49.27 28.58
C ALA A 62 -1.81 -47.80 28.60
N ASP A 63 -2.47 -47.01 29.44
CA ASP A 63 -2.45 -45.56 29.60
C ASP A 63 -1.09 -44.91 29.92
N ASP A 64 -0.86 -43.70 29.36
CA ASP A 64 -0.35 -42.55 30.12
C ASP A 64 -0.48 -41.24 29.31
N ALA A 65 -1.44 -40.41 29.70
CA ALA A 65 -1.71 -39.10 29.11
C ALA A 65 -0.66 -38.07 29.54
N VAL A 66 0.48 -38.06 28.86
CA VAL A 66 1.43 -36.93 28.90
C VAL A 66 0.94 -35.84 27.96
N ILE A 67 0.55 -34.70 28.53
CA ILE A 67 0.26 -33.44 27.82
C ILE A 67 1.54 -33.01 27.08
N LYS A 68 1.72 -33.50 25.85
CA LYS A 68 2.69 -32.96 24.90
C LYS A 68 2.04 -31.80 24.20
N SER A 69 2.47 -30.60 24.59
CA SER A 69 2.34 -29.34 23.85
C SER A 69 2.57 -29.60 22.35
N ASN A 70 1.48 -29.65 21.58
CA ASN A 70 1.51 -29.59 20.13
C ASN A 70 1.97 -28.20 19.72
N ARG A 71 3.29 -28.02 19.71
CA ARG A 71 3.95 -26.95 18.99
C ARG A 71 3.86 -27.32 17.52
N VAL A 72 2.71 -27.05 16.91
CA VAL A 72 2.51 -27.14 15.46
C VAL A 72 3.55 -26.20 14.85
N SER A 73 4.61 -26.79 14.33
CA SER A 73 5.64 -26.08 13.58
C SER A 73 5.03 -25.74 12.24
N PHE A 74 4.45 -24.54 12.16
CA PHE A 74 3.87 -23.98 10.94
C PHE A 74 5.01 -23.58 9.99
N GLN A 75 5.66 -24.59 9.42
CA GLN A 75 6.67 -24.50 8.37
C GLN A 75 6.05 -24.55 6.97
N GLN A 76 4.75 -24.33 6.83
CA GLN A 76 4.15 -24.09 5.52
C GLN A 76 4.57 -22.70 5.07
N GLN A 77 5.79 -22.61 4.52
CA GLN A 77 6.20 -21.51 3.68
C GLN A 77 5.10 -21.38 2.62
N GLN A 78 4.26 -20.34 2.71
CA GLN A 78 3.38 -19.91 1.64
C GLN A 78 4.27 -19.65 0.42
N GLN A 79 4.43 -20.68 -0.39
CA GLN A 79 5.29 -20.66 -1.55
C GLN A 79 4.53 -19.85 -2.59
N ILE A 80 5.03 -18.64 -2.88
CA ILE A 80 4.52 -17.84 -4.00
C ILE A 80 4.51 -18.78 -5.20
N ARG A 81 3.32 -19.08 -5.73
CA ARG A 81 3.07 -20.07 -6.80
C ARG A 81 3.73 -19.72 -8.15
N ALA A 82 4.69 -18.79 -8.15
CA ALA A 82 5.35 -18.16 -9.30
C ALA A 82 5.88 -19.14 -10.37
N SER A 83 6.16 -20.40 -10.02
CA SER A 83 6.68 -21.42 -10.93
C SER A 83 5.63 -22.05 -11.86
N ASN A 84 4.33 -21.92 -11.56
CA ASN A 84 3.27 -22.61 -12.30
C ASN A 84 2.68 -21.80 -13.45
N TYR A 85 3.24 -20.62 -13.74
CA TYR A 85 2.62 -19.69 -14.66
C TYR A 85 3.37 -19.66 -15.98
N GLY A 86 2.67 -20.06 -17.05
CA GLY A 86 3.18 -20.05 -18.41
C GLY A 86 3.54 -18.65 -18.91
N ILE A 87 4.09 -18.60 -20.12
CA ILE A 87 4.41 -17.36 -20.84
C ILE A 87 3.09 -16.71 -21.25
N ALA A 88 2.41 -16.05 -20.31
CA ALA A 88 1.22 -15.26 -20.62
C ALA A 88 1.59 -14.15 -21.61
N ASN A 89 0.68 -13.85 -22.52
CA ASN A 89 0.85 -12.83 -23.56
C ASN A 89 0.98 -11.45 -22.88
N ASN A 90 2.21 -10.98 -22.67
CA ASN A 90 2.48 -9.76 -21.89
C ASN A 90 2.22 -8.46 -22.66
N SER A 91 1.60 -8.51 -23.84
CA SER A 91 1.36 -7.33 -24.70
C SER A 91 0.37 -6.33 -24.10
N THR A 92 -0.51 -6.76 -23.20
CA THR A 92 -1.49 -5.91 -22.50
C THR A 92 -0.98 -5.34 -21.18
N VAL A 93 0.20 -5.77 -20.72
CA VAL A 93 0.78 -5.30 -19.45
C VAL A 93 1.64 -4.07 -19.73
N LEU A 94 1.33 -2.95 -19.07
CA LEU A 94 2.12 -1.73 -19.18
C LEU A 94 3.60 -1.97 -18.81
N SER A 95 4.48 -1.18 -19.42
CA SER A 95 5.86 -1.08 -18.96
C SER A 95 5.91 -0.49 -17.54
N PRO A 96 7.00 -0.72 -16.78
CA PRO A 96 7.16 -0.10 -15.46
C PRO A 96 7.12 1.44 -15.47
N ILE A 97 7.46 2.05 -16.61
CA ILE A 97 7.48 3.51 -16.79
C ILE A 97 6.05 4.02 -16.96
N GLU A 98 5.29 3.39 -17.86
CA GLU A 98 3.89 3.76 -18.12
C GLU A 98 3.03 3.56 -16.88
N ALA A 99 3.20 2.42 -16.19
CA ALA A 99 2.49 2.16 -14.93
C ALA A 99 2.88 3.14 -13.80
N ALA A 100 4.10 3.67 -13.82
CA ALA A 100 4.52 4.68 -12.87
C ALA A 100 3.96 6.06 -13.22
N ALA A 101 3.97 6.42 -14.51
CA ALA A 101 3.44 7.67 -15.02
C ALA A 101 1.94 7.80 -14.78
N SER A 102 1.16 6.72 -14.99
CA SER A 102 -0.30 6.72 -14.81
C SER A 102 -0.74 7.04 -13.37
N VAL A 103 0.12 6.76 -12.39
CA VAL A 103 -0.15 7.02 -10.96
C VAL A 103 0.73 8.13 -10.37
N GLY A 104 1.47 8.86 -11.21
CA GLY A 104 2.28 10.01 -10.79
C GLY A 104 3.48 9.67 -9.89
N VAL A 105 4.02 8.45 -9.99
CA VAL A 105 5.21 8.05 -9.23
C VAL A 105 6.44 8.01 -10.14
N ARG A 106 7.63 8.10 -9.54
CA ARG A 106 8.87 7.92 -10.31
C ARG A 106 8.99 6.46 -10.77
N PRO A 107 9.49 6.18 -11.98
CA PRO A 107 9.63 4.80 -12.44
C PRO A 107 10.72 4.03 -11.67
N THR A 108 10.75 2.72 -11.86
CA THR A 108 11.90 1.87 -11.54
C THR A 108 13.06 2.13 -12.52
N LEU A 109 14.23 1.55 -12.26
CA LEU A 109 15.33 1.55 -13.22
C LEU A 109 14.94 0.73 -14.47
N GLU A 110 14.80 1.40 -15.62
CA GLU A 110 14.35 0.81 -16.89
C GLU A 110 15.22 -0.36 -17.33
N ASN A 111 16.54 -0.23 -17.18
CA ASN A 111 17.53 -1.20 -17.65
C ASN A 111 17.93 -2.22 -16.57
N ALA A 112 17.13 -2.39 -15.52
CA ALA A 112 17.45 -3.34 -14.45
C ALA A 112 17.22 -4.79 -14.91
N THR A 113 18.33 -5.50 -15.15
CA THR A 113 18.29 -6.93 -15.50
C THR A 113 17.67 -7.80 -14.39
N LYS A 114 17.15 -8.98 -14.75
CA LYS A 114 16.64 -9.98 -13.79
C LYS A 114 17.64 -10.29 -12.67
N GLY A 115 18.93 -10.39 -13.00
CA GLY A 115 20.00 -10.60 -12.02
C GLY A 115 20.17 -9.42 -11.04
N THR A 116 19.95 -8.20 -11.50
CA THR A 116 19.98 -6.99 -10.64
C THR A 116 18.82 -6.97 -9.65
N TRP A 117 17.62 -7.30 -10.12
CA TRP A 117 16.46 -7.53 -9.25
C TRP A 117 16.73 -8.61 -8.20
N GLN A 118 17.20 -9.80 -8.62
CA GLN A 118 17.48 -10.89 -7.69
C GLN A 118 18.53 -10.54 -6.64
N ARG A 119 19.60 -9.81 -7.03
CA ARG A 119 20.63 -9.33 -6.09
C ARG A 119 20.05 -8.35 -5.08
N ALA A 120 19.27 -7.38 -5.54
CA ALA A 120 18.59 -6.43 -4.66
C ALA A 120 17.66 -7.13 -3.67
N TRP A 121 16.85 -8.09 -4.13
CA TRP A 121 15.98 -8.89 -3.26
C TRP A 121 16.76 -9.72 -2.23
N LYS A 122 17.83 -10.38 -2.64
CA LYS A 122 18.71 -11.14 -1.73
C LYS A 122 19.35 -10.23 -0.68
N LEU A 123 19.84 -9.07 -1.08
CA LEU A 123 20.43 -8.08 -0.17
C LEU A 123 19.40 -7.54 0.81
N HIS A 124 18.22 -7.16 0.35
CA HIS A 124 17.17 -6.66 1.24
C HIS A 124 16.74 -7.74 2.25
N ARG A 125 16.58 -9.00 1.82
CA ARG A 125 16.28 -10.13 2.71
C ARG A 125 17.37 -10.33 3.77
N PHE A 126 18.64 -10.19 3.38
CA PHE A 126 19.76 -10.21 4.32
C PHE A 126 19.68 -9.06 5.32
N MET A 127 19.47 -7.82 4.86
CA MET A 127 19.33 -6.64 5.71
C MET A 127 18.18 -6.80 6.72
N MET A 128 17.02 -7.29 6.28
CA MET A 128 15.86 -7.54 7.14
C MET A 128 16.20 -8.52 8.27
N LYS A 129 16.90 -9.62 7.96
CA LYS A 129 17.25 -10.66 8.92
C LYS A 129 18.36 -10.22 9.90
N VAL A 130 19.40 -9.57 9.40
CA VAL A 130 20.67 -9.38 10.13
C VAL A 130 20.82 -7.99 10.73
N VAL A 131 20.23 -6.97 10.11
CA VAL A 131 20.48 -5.57 10.46
C VAL A 131 19.21 -4.93 11.03
N LEU A 132 18.15 -4.88 10.23
CA LEU A 132 17.01 -3.99 10.45
C LEU A 132 16.15 -4.41 11.66
N HIS A 133 15.98 -5.71 11.89
CA HIS A 133 15.15 -6.25 12.99
C HIS A 133 15.91 -7.14 13.97
N ARG A 134 17.26 -7.14 13.96
CA ARG A 134 18.05 -7.99 14.87
C ARG A 134 17.78 -7.71 16.34
N PHE A 135 17.61 -6.45 16.69
CA PHE A 135 17.35 -5.99 18.06
C PHE A 135 15.90 -5.53 18.27
N ASP A 136 15.01 -5.92 17.35
CA ASP A 136 13.63 -5.52 17.42
C ASP A 136 12.82 -6.44 18.36
N ARG A 137 12.48 -5.92 19.54
CA ARG A 137 11.62 -6.59 20.54
C ARG A 137 10.13 -6.66 20.16
N CYS A 138 9.71 -5.93 19.13
CA CYS A 138 8.35 -5.95 18.61
C CYS A 138 8.25 -6.78 17.33
N ARG A 139 9.32 -7.52 16.96
CA ARG A 139 9.36 -8.30 15.74
C ARG A 139 8.37 -9.48 15.82
N PRO A 140 7.44 -9.59 14.86
CA PRO A 140 6.63 -10.80 14.70
C PRO A 140 7.46 -12.03 14.31
N GLY A 141 7.02 -13.21 14.72
CA GLY A 141 7.69 -14.49 14.44
C GLY A 141 7.84 -14.76 12.94
N ASP A 142 6.74 -14.63 12.19
CA ASP A 142 6.64 -15.22 10.83
C ASP A 142 6.35 -14.24 9.67
N SER A 143 6.08 -12.96 9.92
CA SER A 143 5.69 -12.02 8.86
C SER A 143 6.86 -11.28 8.16
N LYS A 144 7.91 -12.01 7.74
CA LYS A 144 9.11 -11.41 7.11
C LYS A 144 8.78 -10.55 5.89
N LEU A 145 7.79 -10.96 5.10
CA LEU A 145 7.36 -10.21 3.93
C LEU A 145 6.57 -8.95 4.29
N ALA A 146 5.59 -9.05 5.20
CA ALA A 146 4.85 -7.87 5.66
C ALA A 146 5.80 -6.81 6.25
N LEU A 147 6.82 -7.25 7.00
CA LEU A 147 7.87 -6.35 7.49
C LEU A 147 8.66 -5.71 6.33
N ALA A 148 9.02 -6.46 5.29
CA ALA A 148 9.71 -5.90 4.12
C ALA A 148 8.83 -4.85 3.42
N CYS A 149 7.53 -5.15 3.25
CA CYS A 149 6.54 -4.21 2.73
C CYS A 149 6.46 -2.95 3.60
N LEU A 150 6.50 -3.06 4.92
CA LEU A 150 6.53 -1.90 5.82
C LEU A 150 7.77 -1.01 5.58
N TRP A 151 8.95 -1.60 5.36
CA TRP A 151 10.14 -0.81 5.02
C TRP A 151 10.03 -0.12 3.67
N TRP A 152 9.46 -0.79 2.66
CA TRP A 152 9.25 -0.17 1.36
C TRP A 152 8.19 0.93 1.41
N LYS A 153 7.09 0.73 2.15
CA LYS A 153 6.08 1.76 2.41
C LYS A 153 6.69 2.94 3.18
N ALA A 154 7.57 2.70 4.15
CA ALA A 154 8.29 3.78 4.84
C ALA A 154 9.30 4.52 3.95
N LEU A 155 9.92 3.84 2.98
CA LEU A 155 10.81 4.49 2.01
C LEU A 155 10.05 5.46 1.11
N SER A 156 8.94 5.02 0.52
CA SER A 156 8.11 5.87 -0.34
C SER A 156 7.33 6.90 0.47
N GLY A 157 6.77 6.51 1.62
CA GLY A 157 5.95 7.35 2.50
C GLY A 157 6.74 8.45 3.22
N ASN A 158 8.08 8.38 3.27
CA ASN A 158 8.94 9.43 3.79
C ASN A 158 9.49 10.38 2.71
N ASP A 159 9.36 10.06 1.42
CA ASP A 159 9.73 11.01 0.37
C ASP A 159 8.57 12.00 0.19
N ILE A 160 8.78 13.25 0.59
CA ILE A 160 7.78 14.32 0.46
C ILE A 160 7.35 14.60 -1.00
N THR A 161 8.16 14.17 -1.98
CA THR A 161 7.82 14.29 -3.41
C THR A 161 7.03 13.10 -3.95
N SER A 162 6.79 12.09 -3.13
CA SER A 162 6.02 10.91 -3.51
C SER A 162 4.53 11.15 -3.28
N PRO A 163 3.63 10.73 -4.20
CA PRO A 163 2.19 10.83 -3.99
C PRO A 163 1.70 9.98 -2.81
N VAL A 164 2.48 8.98 -2.38
CA VAL A 164 2.15 8.13 -1.23
C VAL A 164 2.74 8.63 0.08
N TYR A 165 3.28 9.85 0.11
CA TYR A 165 3.76 10.48 1.34
C TYR A 165 2.72 10.34 2.46
N ASP A 166 3.12 9.70 3.55
CA ASP A 166 2.23 9.31 4.66
C ASP A 166 2.59 10.04 5.95
N ARG A 167 3.29 11.17 5.84
CA ARG A 167 3.72 12.00 6.98
C ARG A 167 4.46 11.20 8.03
N GLU A 168 5.29 10.25 7.63
CA GLU A 168 6.07 9.38 8.51
C GLU A 168 5.25 8.32 9.29
N LEU A 169 4.00 8.03 8.91
CA LEU A 169 3.20 6.99 9.60
C LEU A 169 3.86 5.61 9.53
N SER A 170 4.27 5.17 8.34
CA SER A 170 4.99 3.88 8.16
C SER A 170 6.34 3.91 8.88
N TYR A 171 7.03 5.05 8.86
CA TYR A 171 8.29 5.25 9.58
C TYR A 171 8.13 5.17 11.10
N ASP A 172 7.00 5.64 11.62
CA ASP A 172 6.62 5.54 13.03
C ASP A 172 6.20 4.13 13.45
N LEU A 173 6.10 3.19 12.52
CA LEU A 173 6.01 1.76 12.82
C LEU A 173 7.37 1.07 12.82
N LEU A 174 8.46 1.70 12.38
CA LEU A 174 9.79 1.07 12.30
C LEU A 174 10.56 1.08 13.64
N PRO A 175 11.53 0.15 13.81
CA PRO A 175 12.33 0.07 15.04
C PRO A 175 13.13 1.37 15.27
N PRO A 176 13.18 1.91 16.50
CA PRO A 176 13.87 3.18 16.78
C PRO A 176 15.32 3.22 16.33
N VAL A 177 16.04 2.10 16.48
CA VAL A 177 17.49 2.01 16.25
C VAL A 177 17.84 1.99 14.77
N THR A 178 16.97 1.45 13.92
CA THR A 178 17.28 1.20 12.51
C THR A 178 16.50 2.11 11.59
N ARG A 179 15.39 2.73 12.04
CA ARG A 179 14.55 3.57 11.17
C ARG A 179 15.28 4.75 10.53
N TRP A 180 16.33 5.30 11.18
CA TRP A 180 17.10 6.44 10.64
C TRP A 180 17.61 6.20 9.21
N ILE A 181 17.83 4.94 8.87
CA ILE A 181 18.23 4.46 7.54
C ILE A 181 17.28 4.94 6.45
N VAL A 182 15.98 4.96 6.73
CA VAL A 182 14.93 5.42 5.81
C VAL A 182 14.37 6.78 6.22
N SER A 183 15.14 7.56 6.98
CA SER A 183 14.74 8.92 7.36
C SER A 183 14.42 9.78 6.12
N PRO A 184 13.62 10.84 6.26
CA PRO A 184 13.26 11.72 5.14
C PRO A 184 14.48 12.24 4.34
N ARG A 185 15.63 12.41 5.01
CA ARG A 185 16.89 12.84 4.38
C ARG A 185 17.60 11.74 3.58
N LEU A 186 17.45 10.47 3.98
CA LEU A 186 18.18 9.34 3.40
C LEU A 186 17.31 8.48 2.47
N CYS A 187 15.98 8.55 2.56
CA CYS A 187 15.06 7.74 1.77
C CYS A 187 15.29 7.86 0.25
N ARG A 188 15.69 9.05 -0.24
CA ARG A 188 15.99 9.27 -1.67
C ARG A 188 17.28 8.62 -2.17
N LEU A 189 18.18 8.27 -1.26
CA LEU A 189 19.42 7.56 -1.61
C LEU A 189 19.19 6.06 -1.79
N TYR A 190 18.03 5.56 -1.36
CA TYR A 190 17.69 4.17 -1.52
C TYR A 190 17.37 3.82 -2.98
N PRO A 191 17.90 2.71 -3.52
CA PRO A 191 17.56 2.29 -4.86
C PRO A 191 16.06 2.08 -5.03
N ARG A 192 15.47 2.73 -6.05
CA ARG A 192 14.04 2.61 -6.40
C ARG A 192 13.61 1.19 -6.71
N LEU A 193 14.56 0.35 -7.12
CA LEU A 193 14.37 -1.08 -7.35
C LEU A 193 13.70 -1.80 -6.17
N HIS A 194 13.88 -1.31 -4.93
CA HIS A 194 13.29 -1.97 -3.77
C HIS A 194 11.83 -1.59 -3.51
N HIS A 195 11.44 -0.33 -3.76
CA HIS A 195 10.19 0.22 -3.24
C HIS A 195 9.24 0.74 -4.32
N ALA A 196 9.69 1.02 -5.55
CA ALA A 196 8.84 1.64 -6.57
C ALA A 196 7.62 0.77 -6.94
N ASN A 197 7.76 -0.57 -6.99
CA ASN A 197 6.60 -1.45 -7.23
C ASN A 197 5.55 -1.43 -6.10
N VAL A 198 5.96 -1.11 -4.88
CA VAL A 198 5.05 -0.89 -3.75
C VAL A 198 4.43 0.50 -3.87
N GLU A 199 5.26 1.50 -4.16
CA GLU A 199 4.84 2.89 -4.37
C GLU A 199 3.76 3.02 -5.46
N ILE A 200 3.92 2.34 -6.60
CA ILE A 200 2.91 2.33 -7.69
C ILE A 200 1.55 1.82 -7.17
N ARG A 201 1.54 0.69 -6.45
CA ARG A 201 0.30 0.07 -5.95
C ARG A 201 -0.36 0.91 -4.87
N THR A 202 0.43 1.42 -3.94
CA THR A 202 -0.07 2.31 -2.90
C THR A 202 -0.62 3.60 -3.52
N ALA A 203 0.04 4.17 -4.53
CA ALA A 203 -0.39 5.39 -5.20
C ALA A 203 -1.72 5.19 -5.93
N TYR A 204 -1.85 4.07 -6.66
CA TYR A 204 -3.09 3.69 -7.30
C TYR A 204 -4.22 3.60 -6.27
N LEU A 205 -4.06 2.76 -5.24
CA LEU A 205 -5.11 2.54 -4.23
C LEU A 205 -5.44 3.82 -3.44
N ASP A 206 -4.45 4.62 -3.09
CA ASP A 206 -4.70 5.89 -2.39
C ASP A 206 -5.50 6.85 -3.28
N LYS A 207 -5.19 6.92 -4.59
CA LYS A 207 -5.95 7.71 -5.56
C LYS A 207 -7.37 7.17 -5.74
N SER A 208 -7.53 5.86 -5.86
CA SER A 208 -8.85 5.22 -6.01
C SER A 208 -9.75 5.47 -4.80
N VAL A 209 -9.27 5.22 -3.59
CA VAL A 209 -10.05 5.42 -2.36
C VAL A 209 -10.38 6.89 -2.15
N THR A 210 -9.41 7.79 -2.36
CA THR A 210 -9.66 9.24 -2.23
C THR A 210 -10.64 9.72 -3.30
N GLY A 211 -10.50 9.28 -4.55
CA GLY A 211 -11.41 9.63 -5.64
C GLY A 211 -12.84 9.16 -5.40
N ILE A 212 -13.05 7.96 -4.82
CA ILE A 212 -14.38 7.50 -4.40
C ILE A 212 -14.95 8.46 -3.35
N ILE A 213 -14.19 8.76 -2.29
CA ILE A 213 -14.61 9.68 -1.22
C ILE A 213 -15.01 11.04 -1.81
N ASP A 214 -14.15 11.62 -2.65
CA ASP A 214 -14.34 12.94 -3.24
C ASP A 214 -15.56 12.98 -4.17
N SER A 215 -15.76 11.94 -4.99
CA SER A 215 -16.91 11.84 -5.90
C SER A 215 -18.23 11.69 -5.16
N THR A 216 -18.29 10.86 -4.11
CA THR A 216 -19.46 10.72 -3.25
C THR A 216 -19.75 12.03 -2.51
N ILE A 217 -18.71 12.77 -2.13
CA ILE A 217 -18.86 14.09 -1.53
C ILE A 217 -19.52 15.07 -2.51
N HIS A 218 -18.95 15.24 -3.71
CA HIS A 218 -19.37 16.24 -4.70
C HIS A 218 -20.77 15.98 -5.28
N ASN A 219 -21.12 14.72 -5.58
CA ASN A 219 -22.38 14.40 -6.25
C ASN A 219 -23.62 14.90 -5.48
N ASN A 220 -23.55 15.03 -4.16
CA ASN A 220 -24.69 15.47 -3.34
C ASN A 220 -24.70 16.98 -3.04
N GLU A 221 -23.58 17.70 -3.16
CA GLU A 221 -23.57 19.17 -2.98
C GLU A 221 -24.40 19.86 -4.07
N THR A 222 -24.44 19.27 -5.27
CA THR A 222 -25.33 19.69 -6.35
C THR A 222 -26.82 19.45 -6.06
N GLN A 223 -27.18 18.62 -5.07
CA GLN A 223 -28.55 18.15 -4.91
C GLN A 223 -29.40 18.82 -3.83
N LEU A 224 -28.92 19.41 -2.72
CA LEU A 224 -29.81 20.13 -1.77
C LEU A 224 -29.11 21.16 -0.87
N LYS A 225 -29.75 22.34 -0.70
CA LYS A 225 -29.49 23.37 0.32
C LYS A 225 -30.12 23.04 1.70
N GLU A 226 -30.66 21.84 1.89
CA GLU A 226 -31.26 21.43 3.15
C GLU A 226 -30.23 20.76 4.06
N LYS A 227 -30.32 21.05 5.37
CA LYS A 227 -29.47 20.57 6.48
C LYS A 227 -28.66 19.31 6.15
N SER A 228 -27.39 19.51 5.79
CA SER A 228 -26.44 18.44 5.47
C SER A 228 -26.33 17.47 6.65
N ARG A 229 -26.92 16.29 6.50
CA ARG A 229 -26.62 15.13 7.35
C ARG A 229 -25.22 14.63 7.01
N ARG A 230 -24.64 13.84 7.91
CA ARG A 230 -23.24 13.42 7.81
C ARG A 230 -23.13 12.26 6.82
N LYS A 231 -21.97 12.08 6.20
CA LYS A 231 -21.68 10.90 5.38
C LYS A 231 -20.83 9.92 6.17
N LEU A 232 -21.08 8.62 6.04
CA LEU A 232 -20.24 7.60 6.68
C LEU A 232 -19.46 6.83 5.62
N PHE A 233 -18.14 6.87 5.71
CA PHE A 233 -17.25 6.02 4.93
C PHE A 233 -16.74 4.87 5.78
N ARG A 234 -16.92 3.63 5.31
CA ARG A 234 -16.35 2.43 5.92
C ARG A 234 -15.25 1.88 5.03
N LEU A 235 -14.02 2.07 5.45
CA LEU A 235 -12.85 1.47 4.81
C LEU A 235 -12.61 0.08 5.39
N ILE A 236 -12.63 -0.94 4.55
CA ILE A 236 -12.43 -2.34 4.93
C ILE A 236 -11.19 -2.85 4.19
N ILE A 237 -10.06 -2.93 4.90
CA ILE A 237 -8.79 -3.39 4.33
C ILE A 237 -8.65 -4.89 4.57
N MET A 238 -8.74 -5.66 3.50
CA MET A 238 -8.52 -7.09 3.49
C MET A 238 -7.02 -7.34 3.37
N GLY A 239 -6.43 -8.04 4.35
CA GLY A 239 -4.99 -8.26 4.49
C GLY A 239 -4.24 -6.99 4.89
N GLY A 240 -4.73 -6.33 5.95
CA GLY A 240 -4.26 -5.02 6.39
C GLY A 240 -2.79 -4.95 6.82
N GLY A 241 -2.12 -6.08 7.04
CA GLY A 241 -0.69 -6.20 7.28
C GLY A 241 -0.12 -5.12 8.20
N TYR A 242 0.73 -4.25 7.66
CA TYR A 242 1.19 -3.03 8.33
C TYR A 242 0.82 -1.76 7.54
N ASP A 243 -0.30 -1.81 6.82
CA ASP A 243 -0.86 -0.66 6.12
C ASP A 243 -1.17 0.49 7.11
N THR A 244 -1.01 1.72 6.66
CA THR A 244 -1.26 2.95 7.41
C THR A 244 -2.38 3.79 6.77
N ARG A 245 -3.00 3.31 5.67
CA ARG A 245 -4.03 4.04 4.93
C ARG A 245 -5.19 4.50 5.80
N GLY A 246 -5.70 3.66 6.71
CA GLY A 246 -6.75 4.05 7.65
C GLY A 246 -6.35 5.29 8.46
N VAL A 247 -5.19 5.26 9.11
CA VAL A 247 -4.69 6.40 9.90
C VAL A 247 -4.39 7.62 9.03
N LYS A 248 -3.88 7.42 7.81
CA LYS A 248 -3.62 8.49 6.83
C LYS A 248 -4.91 9.20 6.44
N LEU A 249 -5.99 8.47 6.19
CA LEU A 249 -7.30 9.03 5.85
C LEU A 249 -7.98 9.69 7.05
N LEU A 250 -7.83 9.14 8.26
CA LEU A 250 -8.29 9.80 9.49
C LEU A 250 -7.57 11.14 9.73
N GLU A 251 -6.24 11.17 9.55
CA GLU A 251 -5.48 12.43 9.62
C GLU A 251 -5.98 13.46 8.60
N ARG A 252 -6.41 13.01 7.42
CA ARG A 252 -7.02 13.88 6.42
C ARG A 252 -8.40 14.34 6.88
N SER A 253 -9.31 13.46 7.28
CA SER A 253 -10.68 13.84 7.66
C SER A 253 -10.69 14.86 8.80
N LEU A 254 -9.88 14.65 9.85
CA LEU A 254 -9.76 15.56 10.99
C LEU A 254 -9.24 16.95 10.62
N LEU A 255 -8.40 17.06 9.59
CA LEU A 255 -7.94 18.33 9.07
C LEU A 255 -9.05 19.07 8.32
N HIS A 256 -9.92 18.36 7.61
CA HIS A 256 -11.01 18.96 6.84
C HIS A 256 -12.16 19.43 7.74
N SER A 257 -12.60 18.60 8.69
CA SER A 257 -13.74 18.94 9.56
C SER A 257 -13.54 20.22 10.36
N ARG A 258 -12.31 20.54 10.77
CA ARG A 258 -12.01 21.74 11.59
C ARG A 258 -11.65 22.99 10.80
N MET A 259 -11.32 22.86 9.52
CA MET A 259 -11.20 24.03 8.63
C MET A 259 -12.57 24.60 8.27
N ALA A 260 -13.60 23.75 8.18
CA ALA A 260 -14.98 24.18 7.96
C ALA A 260 -15.55 25.00 9.15
N GLU A 261 -15.08 24.74 10.38
CA GLU A 261 -15.50 25.48 11.57
C GLU A 261 -14.84 26.86 11.70
N ASP A 262 -13.64 27.04 11.14
CA ASP A 262 -12.86 28.29 11.25
C ASP A 262 -13.44 29.44 10.40
N ASP A 263 -14.23 29.16 9.35
CA ASP A 263 -14.90 30.20 8.53
C ASP A 263 -16.09 30.85 9.27
N ASP A 264 -16.59 30.23 10.35
CA ASP A 264 -17.62 30.77 11.25
C ASP A 264 -17.03 31.34 12.57
N ALA A 265 -15.70 31.34 12.72
CA ALA A 265 -15.02 31.48 14.02
C ALA A 265 -14.45 32.86 14.36
N ASP A 266 -15.18 33.94 14.08
CA ASP A 266 -14.88 35.23 14.75
C ASP A 266 -15.28 35.22 16.24
N LYS A 267 -15.87 34.10 16.73
CA LYS A 267 -16.29 33.92 18.13
C LYS A 267 -16.18 32.47 18.60
N ARG A 268 -14.97 31.98 18.92
CA ARG A 268 -14.71 31.11 20.09
C ARG A 268 -13.23 30.73 20.23
N ASP A 269 -12.65 31.18 21.35
CA ASP A 269 -11.29 30.85 21.80
C ASP A 269 -11.22 29.45 22.44
N SER A 270 -11.47 28.40 21.64
CA SER A 270 -11.30 27.00 22.06
C SER A 270 -10.33 26.29 21.12
N ARG A 271 -9.06 26.75 21.13
CA ARG A 271 -7.97 26.10 20.38
C ARG A 271 -7.67 24.73 20.97
N HIS A 272 -8.31 23.69 20.44
CA HIS A 272 -8.01 22.32 20.82
C HIS A 272 -6.52 21.99 20.51
N PRO A 273 -5.74 21.49 21.48
CA PRO A 273 -4.29 21.27 21.33
C PRO A 273 -3.87 20.43 20.12
N LEU A 274 -4.76 19.52 19.68
CA LEU A 274 -4.51 18.62 18.54
C LEU A 274 -4.45 19.35 17.19
N HIS A 275 -5.29 20.37 16.98
CA HIS A 275 -5.28 21.17 15.74
C HIS A 275 -3.97 21.95 15.62
N ARG A 276 -3.52 22.55 16.73
CA ARG A 276 -2.24 23.27 16.79
C ARG A 276 -1.07 22.33 16.45
N LEU A 277 -1.07 21.10 16.95
CA LEU A 277 -0.01 20.12 16.65
C LEU A 277 -0.04 19.64 15.20
N LEU A 278 -1.22 19.36 14.64
CA LEU A 278 -1.36 18.94 13.24
C LEU A 278 -0.98 20.08 12.28
N LEU A 279 -1.45 21.31 12.52
CA LEU A 279 -1.06 22.48 11.74
C LEU A 279 0.43 22.82 11.89
N LEU A 280 1.02 22.67 13.08
CA LEU A 280 2.46 22.87 13.27
C LEU A 280 3.27 21.82 12.51
N ASN A 281 2.85 20.57 12.51
CA ASN A 281 3.46 19.53 11.69
C ASN A 281 3.30 19.85 10.20
N GLU A 282 2.10 20.24 9.75
CA GLU A 282 1.84 20.62 8.36
C GLU A 282 2.70 21.82 7.92
N ARG A 283 2.80 22.87 8.76
CA ARG A 283 3.67 24.02 8.51
C ARG A 283 5.14 23.62 8.46
N ARG A 284 5.60 22.75 9.37
CA ARG A 284 6.97 22.22 9.36
C ARG A 284 7.25 21.45 8.08
N HIS A 285 6.30 20.66 7.59
CA HIS A 285 6.43 19.93 6.33
C HIS A 285 6.44 20.86 5.11
N ARG A 286 5.61 21.91 5.09
CA ARG A 286 5.63 22.92 4.01
C ARG A 286 6.98 23.64 3.93
N LEU A 287 7.55 24.02 5.08
CA LEU A 287 8.86 24.65 5.13
C LEU A 287 9.95 23.70 4.59
N GLN A 288 9.90 22.43 4.97
CA GLN A 288 10.82 21.41 4.44
C GLN A 288 10.65 21.18 2.94
N SER A 289 9.42 21.17 2.41
CA SER A 289 9.17 21.05 0.97
C SER A 289 9.75 22.25 0.22
N LYS A 290 9.45 23.48 0.67
CA LYS A 290 9.94 24.72 0.05
C LYS A 290 11.47 24.81 0.08
N GLU A 291 12.11 24.45 1.20
CA GLU A 291 13.57 24.38 1.31
C GLU A 291 14.17 23.35 0.34
N GLN A 292 13.51 22.21 0.16
CA GLN A 292 13.96 21.17 -0.76
C GLN A 292 13.76 21.54 -2.23
N ASP A 293 12.66 22.20 -2.58
CA ASP A 293 12.40 22.70 -3.94
C ASP A 293 13.43 23.79 -4.31
N GLN A 294 13.77 24.66 -3.36
CA GLN A 294 14.86 25.64 -3.53
C GLN A 294 16.22 24.95 -3.70
N GLN A 295 16.53 23.90 -2.92
CA GLN A 295 17.77 23.14 -3.10
C GLN A 295 17.82 22.41 -4.44
N GLN A 296 16.70 21.85 -4.92
CA GLN A 296 16.62 21.23 -6.25
C GLN A 296 16.77 22.26 -7.38
N GLN A 297 16.18 23.45 -7.24
CA GLN A 297 16.38 24.54 -8.20
C GLN A 297 17.84 25.03 -8.23
N GLN A 298 18.48 25.16 -7.05
CA GLN A 298 19.90 25.52 -6.97
C GLN A 298 20.81 24.45 -7.59
N GLN A 299 20.53 23.16 -7.40
CA GLN A 299 21.27 22.07 -8.04
C GLN A 299 21.04 21.99 -9.56
N ARG A 300 19.84 22.33 -10.05
CA ARG A 300 19.58 22.47 -11.50
C ARG A 300 20.29 23.69 -12.10
N GLY A 301 20.51 24.74 -11.31
CA GLY A 301 21.30 25.92 -11.69
C GLY A 301 22.83 25.70 -11.67
N TRP A 302 23.32 24.70 -10.93
CA TRP A 302 24.74 24.38 -10.80
C TRP A 302 25.13 23.14 -11.62
N ASN A 303 25.08 23.27 -12.95
CA ASN A 303 25.82 22.37 -13.84
C ASN A 303 26.99 23.15 -14.47
N PRO A 304 28.25 22.88 -14.08
CA PRO A 304 29.43 23.59 -14.60
C PRO A 304 29.53 23.54 -16.13
N LEU A 305 29.01 22.48 -16.75
CA LEU A 305 28.96 22.31 -18.20
C LEU A 305 27.92 23.22 -18.87
N CYS A 306 26.79 23.51 -18.21
CA CYS A 306 25.80 24.47 -18.71
C CYS A 306 26.29 25.92 -18.59
N TRP A 307 27.06 26.23 -17.53
CA TRP A 307 27.68 27.54 -17.36
C TRP A 307 28.74 27.83 -18.45
N TRP A 308 29.61 26.86 -18.75
CA TRP A 308 30.57 26.96 -19.86
C TRP A 308 29.89 27.02 -21.24
N ARG A 309 28.79 26.29 -21.45
CA ARG A 309 28.01 26.31 -22.70
C ARG A 309 27.25 27.63 -22.91
N ASN A 310 26.80 28.29 -21.84
CA ASN A 310 26.18 29.61 -21.91
C ASN A 310 27.19 30.75 -22.13
N ILE A 311 28.42 30.61 -21.63
CA ILE A 311 29.50 31.57 -21.93
C ILE A 311 29.98 31.43 -23.39
N SER A 312 30.07 30.20 -23.92
CA SER A 312 30.46 29.99 -25.31
C SER A 312 29.37 30.42 -26.31
N MET A 313 28.09 30.31 -25.96
CA MET A 313 26.99 30.79 -26.82
C MET A 313 26.79 32.32 -26.77
N ARG A 314 27.22 33.02 -25.72
CA ARG A 314 27.20 34.51 -25.68
C ARG A 314 28.27 35.18 -26.56
N ARG A 315 29.22 34.42 -27.12
CA ARG A 315 30.20 34.94 -28.09
C ARG A 315 29.85 34.69 -29.57
N ARG A 316 28.70 34.06 -29.88
CA ARG A 316 28.33 33.69 -31.27
C ARG A 316 26.88 34.01 -31.65
N ARG A 317 26.34 35.16 -31.26
CA ARG A 317 25.11 35.69 -31.85
C ARG A 317 25.21 37.19 -32.11
N GLY A 318 25.95 37.53 -33.16
CA GLY A 318 25.58 38.59 -34.08
C GLY A 318 25.04 37.93 -35.35
N ASN A 319 24.01 38.55 -35.93
CA ASN A 319 23.30 38.20 -37.16
C ASN A 319 22.18 37.17 -37.01
N GLY A 320 20.96 37.70 -37.15
CA GLY A 320 19.73 36.96 -37.18
C GLY A 320 19.45 36.34 -38.54
N VAL A 321 18.57 35.34 -38.51
CA VAL A 321 17.61 35.03 -39.57
C VAL A 321 16.38 34.48 -38.86
N GLN A 322 15.24 35.04 -39.20
CA GLN A 322 13.89 34.67 -38.81
C GLN A 322 13.45 33.50 -39.70
N LEU A 323 12.99 32.41 -39.11
CA LEU A 323 12.32 31.32 -39.83
C LEU A 323 11.11 30.87 -39.01
N GLU A 324 9.95 31.22 -39.53
CA GLU A 324 8.63 30.71 -39.15
C GLU A 324 8.46 29.26 -39.64
N GLY A 325 7.65 28.48 -38.91
CA GLY A 325 6.98 27.29 -39.47
C GLY A 325 7.26 25.96 -38.78
N ALA A 326 6.45 25.63 -37.75
CA ALA A 326 6.01 24.27 -37.37
C ALA A 326 4.98 24.41 -36.24
N SER A 327 3.70 24.69 -36.54
CA SER A 327 2.61 23.71 -36.64
C SER A 327 2.39 22.82 -35.39
N MET A 328 1.42 23.25 -34.58
CA MET A 328 0.31 22.46 -34.04
C MET A 328 0.61 21.05 -33.53
N PHE A 329 0.92 20.96 -32.23
CA PHE A 329 0.33 19.94 -31.36
C PHE A 329 -0.19 20.65 -30.11
N SER A 330 -1.51 20.78 -30.01
CA SER A 330 -2.20 21.29 -28.82
C SER A 330 -2.16 20.20 -27.77
N SER A 331 -1.21 20.27 -26.85
CA SER A 331 -1.34 19.60 -25.56
C SER A 331 -2.49 20.27 -24.83
N ASN A 332 -3.58 19.54 -24.60
CA ASN A 332 -4.54 19.95 -23.58
C ASN A 332 -3.78 19.90 -22.25
N ASP A 333 -3.38 21.08 -21.77
CA ASP A 333 -2.91 21.29 -20.42
C ASP A 333 -4.06 20.91 -19.48
N ILE A 334 -4.04 19.67 -18.98
CA ILE A 334 -4.78 19.30 -17.79
C ILE A 334 -4.04 19.99 -16.64
N GLU A 335 -4.41 21.23 -16.36
CA GLU A 335 -4.01 21.90 -15.13
C GLU A 335 -4.48 21.05 -13.95
N LEU A 336 -3.54 20.37 -13.29
CA LEU A 336 -3.75 19.81 -11.97
C LEU A 336 -4.28 20.94 -11.07
N PRO A 337 -5.45 20.79 -10.43
CA PRO A 337 -5.97 21.82 -9.57
C PRO A 337 -4.92 22.15 -8.50
N SER A 338 -4.66 23.43 -8.28
CA SER A 338 -3.76 23.84 -7.21
C SER A 338 -4.30 23.29 -5.88
N MET A 339 -3.42 22.88 -4.97
CA MET A 339 -3.79 22.43 -3.61
C MET A 339 -4.66 23.44 -2.85
N GLU A 340 -4.68 24.71 -3.30
CA GLU A 340 -5.50 25.79 -2.77
C GLU A 340 -6.94 25.77 -3.33
N ALA A 341 -7.13 25.28 -4.55
CA ALA A 341 -8.43 24.94 -5.13
C ALA A 341 -9.01 23.66 -4.49
N GLU A 342 -8.21 22.61 -4.27
CA GLU A 342 -8.63 21.43 -3.49
C GLU A 342 -9.06 21.82 -2.06
N ARG A 343 -8.31 22.72 -1.41
CA ARG A 343 -8.66 23.27 -0.08
C ARG A 343 -9.98 24.02 -0.06
N LYS A 344 -10.27 24.82 -1.10
CA LYS A 344 -11.54 25.57 -1.19
C LYS A 344 -12.72 24.69 -1.58
N MET A 345 -12.50 23.62 -2.34
CA MET A 345 -13.55 22.64 -2.69
C MET A 345 -13.91 21.69 -1.54
N MET A 346 -13.03 21.50 -0.54
CA MET A 346 -13.29 20.57 0.57
C MET A 346 -13.51 21.23 1.94
N ALA A 347 -13.54 22.56 2.00
CA ALA A 347 -13.94 23.31 3.19
C ALA A 347 -15.47 23.23 3.32
N GLY A 348 -15.96 22.32 4.16
CA GLY A 348 -17.41 22.15 4.41
C GLY A 348 -17.87 20.70 4.58
N VAL A 349 -17.01 19.72 4.32
CA VAL A 349 -17.45 18.33 4.22
C VAL A 349 -17.45 17.62 5.58
N ASN A 350 -18.64 17.36 6.10
CA ASN A 350 -18.84 16.60 7.34
C ASN A 350 -19.03 15.11 7.04
N TYR A 351 -17.94 14.34 7.04
CA TYR A 351 -17.99 12.88 6.94
C TYR A 351 -17.25 12.20 8.10
N ASP A 352 -17.78 11.06 8.51
CA ASP A 352 -17.15 10.15 9.46
C ASP A 352 -16.46 9.00 8.73
N LEU A 353 -15.35 8.54 9.31
CA LEU A 353 -14.53 7.47 8.74
C LEU A 353 -14.37 6.33 9.75
N GLN A 354 -14.88 5.16 9.40
CA GLN A 354 -14.56 3.91 10.08
C GLN A 354 -13.52 3.15 9.26
N CYS A 355 -12.55 2.52 9.95
CA CYS A 355 -11.55 1.68 9.31
C CYS A 355 -11.48 0.33 10.04
N TYR A 356 -11.69 -0.73 9.27
CA TYR A 356 -11.55 -2.11 9.68
C TYR A 356 -10.40 -2.74 8.88
N GLU A 357 -9.55 -3.50 9.56
CA GLU A 357 -8.43 -4.19 8.93
C GLU A 357 -8.49 -5.66 9.30
N LEU A 358 -8.74 -6.50 8.31
CA LEU A 358 -8.85 -7.94 8.45
C LEU A 358 -7.50 -8.57 8.10
N ASP A 359 -6.99 -9.45 8.94
CA ASP A 359 -5.76 -10.22 8.67
C ASP A 359 -5.69 -11.46 9.58
N LEU A 360 -4.71 -12.32 9.34
CA LEU A 360 -4.46 -13.49 10.19
C LEU A 360 -4.30 -13.08 11.67
N PRO A 361 -4.80 -13.89 12.62
CA PRO A 361 -4.76 -13.56 14.05
C PRO A 361 -3.37 -13.11 14.55
N GLU A 362 -2.31 -13.79 14.12
CA GLU A 362 -0.93 -13.47 14.48
C GLU A 362 -0.42 -12.15 13.85
N VAL A 363 -0.92 -11.78 12.66
CA VAL A 363 -0.59 -10.51 12.01
C VAL A 363 -1.32 -9.37 12.72
N VAL A 364 -2.59 -9.58 13.08
CA VAL A 364 -3.38 -8.64 13.91
C VAL A 364 -2.70 -8.40 15.25
N GLU A 365 -2.28 -9.45 15.97
CA GLU A 365 -1.57 -9.32 17.24
C GLU A 365 -0.25 -8.52 17.06
N ALA A 366 0.49 -8.82 15.98
CA ALA A 366 1.72 -8.12 15.66
C ALA A 366 1.49 -6.64 15.34
N LYS A 367 0.47 -6.31 14.54
CA LYS A 367 0.12 -4.93 14.20
C LYS A 367 -0.29 -4.17 15.46
N ASN A 368 -1.14 -4.76 16.30
CA ASN A 368 -1.55 -4.15 17.57
C ASN A 368 -0.34 -3.83 18.46
N ARG A 369 0.66 -4.73 18.51
CA ARG A 369 1.92 -4.51 19.23
C ARG A 369 2.71 -3.32 18.68
N LEU A 370 2.78 -3.17 17.35
CA LEU A 370 3.48 -2.06 16.69
C LEU A 370 2.75 -0.72 16.91
N LEU A 371 1.42 -0.70 16.79
CA LEU A 371 0.60 0.48 17.05
C LEU A 371 0.82 0.98 18.48
N ASN A 372 0.65 0.11 19.48
CA ASN A 372 0.77 0.46 20.89
C ASN A 372 2.19 0.85 21.32
N LYS A 373 3.20 0.07 20.93
CA LYS A 373 4.59 0.28 21.37
C LYS A 373 5.32 1.36 20.57
N ARG A 374 4.83 1.71 19.38
CA ARG A 374 5.52 2.65 18.47
C ARG A 374 4.64 3.81 18.03
N LEU A 375 3.61 3.55 17.22
CA LEU A 375 2.85 4.62 16.57
C LEU A 375 2.22 5.53 17.63
N PHE A 376 1.44 4.97 18.56
CA PHE A 376 0.75 5.74 19.59
C PHE A 376 1.69 6.34 20.64
N ARG A 377 2.91 5.81 20.79
CA ARG A 377 3.93 6.45 21.63
C ARG A 377 4.51 7.69 20.95
N ARG A 378 4.65 7.66 19.63
CA ARG A 378 5.19 8.76 18.81
C ARG A 378 4.12 9.78 18.44
N ARG A 379 2.85 9.36 18.40
CA ARG A 379 1.65 10.15 18.15
C ARG A 379 0.62 9.89 19.26
N PRO A 380 0.81 10.42 20.48
CA PRO A 380 -0.09 10.19 21.60
C PRO A 380 -1.54 10.61 21.34
N TRP A 381 -1.72 11.61 20.47
CA TRP A 381 -3.03 12.11 20.11
C TRP A 381 -3.92 11.08 19.40
N LEU A 382 -3.33 10.10 18.69
CA LEU A 382 -4.07 9.01 18.07
C LEU A 382 -4.76 8.09 19.09
N LYS A 383 -4.34 8.12 20.37
CA LYS A 383 -4.98 7.36 21.45
C LYS A 383 -6.28 8.00 21.94
N ASN A 384 -6.41 9.31 21.76
CA ASN A 384 -7.43 10.15 22.39
C ASN A 384 -8.37 10.76 21.35
N VAL A 385 -8.50 10.15 20.16
CA VAL A 385 -9.54 10.54 19.21
C VAL A 385 -10.88 10.19 19.89
N GLU A 386 -11.61 11.23 20.31
CA GLU A 386 -12.65 11.22 21.34
C GLU A 386 -13.67 10.08 21.29
N GLU A 387 -14.20 9.73 22.46
CA GLU A 387 -15.37 8.87 22.67
C GLU A 387 -16.55 9.38 21.84
N GLY A 388 -16.90 8.63 20.81
CA GLY A 388 -17.91 8.97 19.82
C GLY A 388 -17.51 8.52 18.43
N VAL A 389 -16.20 8.57 18.11
CA VAL A 389 -15.74 8.20 16.77
C VAL A 389 -14.91 6.92 16.78
N CYS A 390 -13.86 6.75 17.60
CA CYS A 390 -13.02 5.55 17.45
C CYS A 390 -12.16 5.16 18.68
N ASN A 391 -12.73 4.51 19.69
CA ASN A 391 -11.91 3.67 20.58
C ASN A 391 -11.32 2.51 19.74
N ASN A 392 -9.99 2.36 19.74
CA ASN A 392 -9.23 1.36 18.95
C ASN A 392 -9.23 1.56 17.42
N TYR A 393 -8.68 2.69 16.94
CA TYR A 393 -8.46 2.92 15.51
C TYR A 393 -7.04 2.56 15.02
N PRO A 394 -6.89 1.87 13.88
CA PRO A 394 -7.93 1.16 13.12
C PRO A 394 -8.45 -0.06 13.90
N ARG A 395 -9.67 -0.50 13.60
CA ARG A 395 -10.28 -1.68 14.22
C ARG A 395 -9.70 -2.93 13.57
N LEU A 396 -8.88 -3.67 14.31
CA LEU A 396 -8.23 -4.89 13.82
C LEU A 396 -9.13 -6.10 14.04
N VAL A 397 -9.40 -6.86 12.99
CA VAL A 397 -10.30 -8.02 13.02
C VAL A 397 -9.52 -9.27 12.57
N PRO A 398 -9.39 -10.30 13.41
CA PRO A 398 -8.75 -11.54 12.99
C PRO A 398 -9.62 -12.27 11.96
N ALA A 399 -9.03 -12.68 10.83
CA ALA A 399 -9.68 -13.45 9.78
C ALA A 399 -8.65 -14.26 8.99
N ASN A 400 -8.96 -15.54 8.71
CA ASN A 400 -8.21 -16.34 7.75
C ASN A 400 -8.98 -16.43 6.43
N PHE A 401 -8.46 -15.80 5.38
CA PHE A 401 -9.14 -15.72 4.09
C PHE A 401 -9.25 -17.05 3.33
N ASN A 402 -8.43 -18.05 3.66
CA ASN A 402 -8.63 -19.41 3.14
C ASN A 402 -9.82 -20.11 3.82
N ASN A 403 -10.36 -19.54 4.91
CA ASN A 403 -11.61 -19.95 5.54
C ASN A 403 -12.71 -18.93 5.18
N ILE A 404 -13.38 -19.18 4.05
CA ILE A 404 -14.43 -18.31 3.50
C ILE A 404 -15.56 -18.08 4.49
N GLU A 405 -15.97 -19.10 5.24
CA GLU A 405 -17.09 -19.01 6.19
C GLU A 405 -16.73 -18.13 7.41
N GLU A 406 -15.52 -18.26 7.94
CA GLU A 406 -15.02 -17.38 9.00
C GLU A 406 -14.87 -15.94 8.51
N THR A 407 -14.39 -15.77 7.27
CA THR A 407 -14.28 -14.45 6.63
C THR A 407 -15.66 -13.82 6.43
N ARG A 408 -16.67 -14.61 6.04
CA ARG A 408 -18.06 -14.17 5.89
C ARG A 408 -18.58 -13.63 7.22
N LYS A 409 -18.45 -14.42 8.30
CA LYS A 409 -18.88 -14.01 9.64
C LYS A 409 -18.18 -12.73 10.12
N ALA A 410 -16.88 -12.60 9.85
CA ALA A 410 -16.14 -11.39 10.19
C ALA A 410 -16.67 -10.17 9.44
N LEU A 411 -16.94 -10.31 8.14
CA LEU A 411 -17.45 -9.21 7.31
C LEU A 411 -18.90 -8.86 7.62
N GLU A 412 -19.77 -9.85 7.83
CA GLU A 412 -21.14 -9.68 8.32
C GLU A 412 -21.16 -9.00 9.69
N GLY A 413 -20.26 -9.38 10.60
CA GLY A 413 -20.09 -8.73 11.89
C GLY A 413 -19.68 -7.26 11.80
N ILE A 414 -19.11 -6.81 10.68
CA ILE A 414 -18.78 -5.40 10.43
C ILE A 414 -19.99 -4.68 9.82
N LEU A 415 -20.59 -5.27 8.79
CA LEU A 415 -21.59 -4.61 7.94
C LEU A 415 -23.01 -4.71 8.51
N LEU A 416 -23.37 -5.86 9.07
CA LEU A 416 -24.71 -6.20 9.59
C LEU A 416 -24.82 -6.08 11.12
N SER A 417 -23.79 -5.61 11.82
CA SER A 417 -23.85 -5.47 13.28
C SER A 417 -25.02 -4.57 13.70
N PRO A 418 -25.72 -4.85 14.81
CA PRO A 418 -26.75 -3.97 15.34
C PRO A 418 -26.24 -2.54 15.53
N ALA A 419 -24.99 -2.34 15.97
CA ALA A 419 -24.39 -1.00 16.08
C ALA A 419 -24.22 -0.28 14.72
N SER A 420 -24.13 -1.06 13.63
CA SER A 420 -24.12 -0.60 12.24
C SER A 420 -25.54 -0.35 11.69
N LEU A 421 -26.59 -0.81 12.40
CA LEU A 421 -28.00 -0.80 11.98
C LEU A 421 -28.93 -0.04 12.96
N THR A 422 -28.44 0.40 14.13
CA THR A 422 -29.23 1.10 15.17
C THR A 422 -29.43 2.58 14.85
N ASN A 423 -30.28 3.24 15.65
CA ASN A 423 -30.73 4.63 15.50
C ASN A 423 -29.63 5.71 15.25
N ASP A 424 -28.35 5.43 15.54
CA ASP A 424 -27.23 6.31 15.18
C ASP A 424 -27.01 6.42 13.66
N THR A 425 -27.46 5.42 12.88
CA THR A 425 -27.40 5.51 11.41
C THR A 425 -28.39 6.52 10.82
N LYS A 426 -29.44 6.90 11.56
CA LYS A 426 -30.38 7.96 11.14
C LYS A 426 -29.72 9.34 11.03
N GLU A 427 -28.49 9.49 11.55
CA GLU A 427 -27.69 10.70 11.40
C GLU A 427 -27.03 10.81 10.02
N TYR A 428 -26.88 9.69 9.30
CA TYR A 428 -26.18 9.66 8.02
C TYR A 428 -27.13 9.59 6.83
N ASP A 429 -26.81 10.33 5.76
CA ASP A 429 -27.57 10.27 4.50
C ASP A 429 -27.24 9.02 3.69
N THR A 430 -25.95 8.69 3.64
CA THR A 430 -25.42 7.63 2.81
C THR A 430 -24.24 6.96 3.50
N ILE A 431 -24.17 5.64 3.38
CA ILE A 431 -23.03 4.84 3.82
C ILE A 431 -22.26 4.38 2.59
N THR A 432 -20.95 4.65 2.54
CA THR A 432 -20.10 4.18 1.45
C THR A 432 -19.08 3.19 2.00
N ASN A 433 -19.17 1.95 1.54
CA ASN A 433 -18.27 0.88 1.93
C ASN A 433 -17.20 0.71 0.84
N VAL A 434 -15.93 0.77 1.22
CA VAL A 434 -14.79 0.63 0.31
C VAL A 434 -13.94 -0.53 0.79
N ILE A 435 -13.99 -1.65 0.07
CA ILE A 435 -13.19 -2.85 0.33
C ILE A 435 -11.88 -2.75 -0.44
N VAL A 436 -10.75 -3.02 0.23
CA VAL A 436 -9.41 -2.88 -0.37
C VAL A 436 -8.62 -4.18 -0.25
N PHE A 437 -8.07 -4.66 -1.37
CA PHE A 437 -7.09 -5.76 -1.41
C PHE A 437 -5.74 -5.28 -1.94
N GLU A 438 -4.65 -5.47 -1.19
CA GLU A 438 -3.30 -5.09 -1.62
C GLU A 438 -2.29 -6.23 -1.43
N GLY A 439 -2.09 -7.05 -2.46
CA GLY A 439 -1.09 -8.12 -2.44
C GLY A 439 -1.40 -9.22 -1.42
N VAL A 440 -2.66 -9.64 -1.36
CA VAL A 440 -3.23 -10.66 -0.49
C VAL A 440 -3.60 -11.89 -1.31
N MET A 441 -4.38 -11.71 -2.38
CA MET A 441 -4.94 -12.79 -3.21
C MET A 441 -3.84 -13.66 -3.82
N ILE A 442 -2.65 -13.10 -4.05
CA ILE A 442 -1.46 -13.84 -4.52
C ILE A 442 -0.97 -14.95 -3.58
N TYR A 443 -1.42 -14.97 -2.32
CA TYR A 443 -1.02 -15.94 -1.29
C TYR A 443 -2.13 -16.93 -0.92
N LEU A 444 -3.32 -16.75 -1.48
CA LEU A 444 -4.49 -17.56 -1.12
C LEU A 444 -4.54 -18.84 -1.95
N ASP A 445 -5.37 -19.78 -1.48
CA ASP A 445 -5.56 -21.03 -2.20
C ASP A 445 -6.30 -20.84 -3.52
N GLU A 446 -6.22 -21.83 -4.42
CA GLU A 446 -6.86 -21.73 -5.74
C GLU A 446 -8.38 -21.60 -5.57
N GLY A 447 -9.01 -20.72 -6.35
CA GLY A 447 -10.44 -20.41 -6.24
C GLY A 447 -10.82 -19.50 -5.06
N ILE A 448 -9.97 -19.33 -4.04
CA ILE A 448 -10.27 -18.44 -2.91
C ILE A 448 -10.43 -16.96 -3.34
N PRO A 449 -9.58 -16.38 -4.21
CA PRO A 449 -9.77 -15.01 -4.67
C PRO A 449 -11.15 -14.76 -5.31
N HIS A 450 -11.62 -15.66 -6.16
CA HIS A 450 -12.95 -15.59 -6.78
C HIS A 450 -14.06 -15.63 -5.71
N SER A 451 -14.00 -16.62 -4.81
CA SER A 451 -14.96 -16.76 -3.72
C SER A 451 -14.99 -15.56 -2.78
N LEU A 452 -13.85 -14.89 -2.55
CA LEU A 452 -13.79 -13.67 -1.75
C LEU A 452 -14.45 -12.48 -2.44
N LEU A 453 -14.23 -12.30 -3.74
CA LEU A 453 -14.88 -11.24 -4.51
C LEU A 453 -16.41 -11.39 -4.44
N GLN A 454 -16.91 -12.61 -4.66
CA GLN A 454 -18.32 -12.95 -4.57
C GLN A 454 -18.87 -12.79 -3.14
N LEU A 455 -18.13 -13.26 -2.13
CA LEU A 455 -18.53 -13.07 -0.73
C LEU A 455 -18.66 -11.59 -0.38
N CYS A 456 -17.72 -10.76 -0.83
CA CYS A 456 -17.74 -9.33 -0.57
C CYS A 456 -18.98 -8.65 -1.20
N SER A 457 -19.35 -9.01 -2.43
CA SER A 457 -20.58 -8.48 -3.06
C SER A 457 -21.82 -8.95 -2.33
N ASP A 458 -21.92 -10.25 -2.01
CA ASP A 458 -23.10 -10.85 -1.36
C ASP A 458 -23.38 -10.21 0.00
N VAL A 459 -22.34 -10.00 0.82
CA VAL A 459 -22.50 -9.40 2.15
C VAL A 459 -22.87 -7.93 2.05
N LEU A 460 -22.31 -7.19 1.09
CA LEU A 460 -22.69 -5.79 0.86
C LEU A 460 -24.13 -5.66 0.34
N GLU A 461 -24.56 -6.53 -0.56
CA GLU A 461 -25.94 -6.59 -1.04
C GLU A 461 -26.90 -6.90 0.12
N SER A 462 -26.55 -7.88 0.96
CA SER A 462 -27.32 -8.21 2.16
C SER A 462 -27.41 -7.03 3.13
N ALA A 463 -26.31 -6.27 3.30
CA ALA A 463 -26.29 -5.06 4.13
C ALA A 463 -27.13 -3.93 3.54
N ASN A 464 -27.15 -3.78 2.21
CA ASN A 464 -28.01 -2.83 1.53
C ASN A 464 -29.49 -3.17 1.70
N LEU A 465 -29.86 -4.46 1.68
CA LEU A 465 -31.23 -4.93 1.90
C LEU A 465 -31.68 -4.78 3.36
N ALA A 466 -30.77 -4.94 4.32
CA ALA A 466 -31.06 -4.84 5.74
C ALA A 466 -31.08 -3.38 6.27
N SER A 467 -30.39 -2.47 5.58
CA SER A 467 -30.24 -1.06 5.98
C SER A 467 -31.39 -0.19 5.47
N LEU A 468 -31.93 0.68 6.33
CA LEU A 468 -32.85 1.75 5.91
C LEU A 468 -32.12 2.92 5.26
N THR A 469 -30.80 3.00 5.41
CA THR A 469 -29.96 4.06 4.84
C THR A 469 -29.36 3.57 3.52
N PRO A 470 -29.44 4.35 2.43
CA PRO A 470 -28.80 4.02 1.16
C PRO A 470 -27.31 3.73 1.36
N SER A 471 -26.86 2.64 0.77
CA SER A 471 -25.48 2.17 0.93
C SER A 471 -24.86 1.81 -0.42
N GLU A 472 -23.64 2.31 -0.63
CA GLU A 472 -22.83 2.02 -1.81
C GLU A 472 -21.69 1.07 -1.45
N GLY A 473 -21.31 0.22 -2.40
CA GLY A 473 -20.18 -0.69 -2.28
C GLY A 473 -19.17 -0.45 -3.38
N TYR A 474 -17.90 -0.32 -3.00
CA TYR A 474 -16.77 -0.23 -3.93
C TYR A 474 -15.70 -1.25 -3.54
N LEU A 475 -15.02 -1.75 -4.56
CA LEU A 475 -13.87 -2.64 -4.45
C LEU A 475 -12.67 -1.96 -5.11
N CYS A 476 -11.58 -1.81 -4.38
CA CYS A 476 -10.29 -1.37 -4.90
C CYS A 476 -9.27 -2.48 -4.70
N PHE A 477 -8.51 -2.84 -5.73
CA PHE A 477 -7.49 -3.87 -5.59
C PHE A 477 -6.19 -3.54 -6.32
N ALA A 478 -5.09 -4.04 -5.77
CA ALA A 478 -3.76 -4.04 -6.37
C ALA A 478 -3.07 -5.37 -6.08
N ASP A 479 -3.45 -6.41 -6.82
CA ASP A 479 -3.19 -7.80 -6.49
C ASP A 479 -2.90 -8.65 -7.73
N ARG A 480 -2.99 -9.97 -7.59
CA ARG A 480 -3.04 -10.90 -8.71
C ARG A 480 -4.27 -11.79 -8.57
N LEU A 481 -4.96 -11.90 -9.69
CA LEU A 481 -6.09 -12.79 -9.89
C LEU A 481 -5.61 -13.88 -10.84
N GLU A 482 -5.67 -15.14 -10.42
CA GLU A 482 -5.11 -16.25 -11.21
C GLU A 482 -5.92 -16.49 -12.50
N ASN A 483 -7.22 -16.22 -12.44
CA ASN A 483 -8.16 -16.37 -13.57
C ASN A 483 -7.96 -15.33 -14.68
N ILE A 484 -7.23 -14.24 -14.40
CA ILE A 484 -7.01 -13.17 -15.37
C ILE A 484 -5.59 -13.32 -15.94
N PRO A 485 -5.44 -13.78 -17.19
CA PRO A 485 -4.13 -13.98 -17.78
C PRO A 485 -3.44 -12.65 -18.09
N GLY A 486 -2.31 -12.39 -17.44
CA GLY A 486 -1.45 -11.25 -17.75
C GLY A 486 -2.05 -9.91 -17.32
N GLY A 487 -2.78 -9.27 -18.22
CA GLY A 487 -3.46 -7.99 -18.02
C GLY A 487 -4.73 -7.88 -18.87
N ASP A 488 -5.28 -9.03 -19.27
CA ASP A 488 -6.46 -9.14 -20.12
C ASP A 488 -7.66 -8.41 -19.49
N SER A 489 -8.21 -7.44 -20.23
CA SER A 489 -9.30 -6.60 -19.76
C SER A 489 -10.66 -7.28 -19.92
N GLU A 490 -10.83 -8.15 -20.93
CA GLU A 490 -12.08 -8.92 -21.12
C GLU A 490 -12.23 -9.95 -20.01
N ALA A 491 -11.18 -10.71 -19.73
CA ALA A 491 -11.18 -11.64 -18.60
C ALA A 491 -11.37 -10.94 -17.25
N ALA A 492 -10.88 -9.70 -17.10
CA ALA A 492 -11.11 -8.90 -15.90
C ALA A 492 -12.57 -8.46 -15.76
N LEU A 493 -13.20 -8.05 -16.86
CA LEU A 493 -14.63 -7.75 -16.90
C LEU A 493 -15.43 -8.99 -16.50
N ASP A 494 -15.23 -10.12 -17.18
CA ASP A 494 -15.94 -11.37 -16.91
C ASP A 494 -15.82 -11.82 -15.44
N GLU A 495 -14.61 -11.73 -14.86
CA GLU A 495 -14.37 -12.07 -13.44
C GLU A 495 -15.10 -11.11 -12.49
N MET A 496 -15.09 -9.80 -12.75
CA MET A 496 -15.82 -8.85 -11.90
C MET A 496 -17.34 -9.06 -12.03
N GLU A 497 -17.84 -9.21 -13.25
CA GLU A 497 -19.27 -9.37 -13.50
C GLU A 497 -19.84 -10.65 -12.88
N SER A 498 -19.12 -11.76 -13.04
CA SER A 498 -19.50 -13.05 -12.45
C SER A 498 -19.50 -13.04 -10.91
N THR A 499 -18.74 -12.13 -10.30
CA THR A 499 -18.65 -11.95 -8.85
C THR A 499 -19.47 -10.77 -8.33
N GLY A 500 -20.40 -10.22 -9.11
CA GLY A 500 -21.35 -9.19 -8.65
C GLY A 500 -20.80 -7.76 -8.66
N TRP A 501 -19.75 -7.50 -9.42
CA TRP A 501 -19.09 -6.20 -9.51
C TRP A 501 -19.13 -5.65 -10.94
N ASP A 502 -19.31 -4.34 -11.07
CA ASP A 502 -19.15 -3.60 -12.32
C ASP A 502 -17.77 -2.91 -12.32
N LEU A 503 -16.88 -3.33 -13.23
CA LEU A 503 -15.52 -2.79 -13.32
C LEU A 503 -15.56 -1.33 -13.81
N ILE A 504 -14.97 -0.42 -13.03
CA ILE A 504 -14.88 1.02 -13.33
C ILE A 504 -13.53 1.36 -13.97
N ASP A 505 -12.45 0.85 -13.39
CA ASP A 505 -11.07 1.16 -13.81
C ASP A 505 -10.22 -0.11 -13.75
N TRP A 506 -9.30 -0.22 -14.70
CA TRP A 506 -8.40 -1.36 -14.83
C TRP A 506 -7.03 -0.90 -15.32
N LEU A 507 -6.00 -1.20 -14.53
CA LEU A 507 -4.63 -0.82 -14.79
C LEU A 507 -3.68 -2.00 -14.56
N PRO A 508 -3.37 -2.80 -15.60
CA PRO A 508 -2.40 -3.86 -15.49
C PRO A 508 -0.98 -3.27 -15.42
N LYS A 509 -0.11 -3.91 -14.64
CA LYS A 509 1.27 -3.47 -14.45
C LYS A 509 2.23 -4.66 -14.30
N PRO A 510 3.54 -4.46 -14.43
CA PRO A 510 4.48 -5.56 -14.29
C PRO A 510 4.65 -5.97 -12.82
N GLY A 511 5.09 -7.20 -12.61
CA GLY A 511 5.39 -7.78 -11.29
C GLY A 511 4.42 -8.86 -10.85
N LEU A 512 4.47 -9.23 -9.56
CA LEU A 512 3.66 -10.32 -9.00
C LEU A 512 2.19 -9.89 -8.81
N ALA A 513 1.97 -8.80 -8.09
CA ALA A 513 0.66 -8.13 -8.00
C ALA A 513 0.50 -7.23 -9.23
N ARG A 514 -0.04 -7.81 -10.30
CA ARG A 514 -0.03 -7.24 -11.66
C ARG A 514 -1.34 -6.58 -12.06
N HIS A 515 -2.41 -6.83 -11.32
CA HIS A 515 -3.75 -6.31 -11.59
C HIS A 515 -4.07 -5.19 -10.61
N MET A 516 -4.46 -4.04 -11.11
CA MET A 516 -4.99 -2.96 -10.29
C MET A 516 -6.34 -2.57 -10.87
N GLY A 517 -7.34 -2.37 -10.02
CA GLY A 517 -8.69 -2.11 -10.49
C GLY A 517 -9.59 -1.45 -9.45
N ILE A 518 -10.64 -0.83 -9.95
CA ILE A 518 -11.76 -0.29 -9.16
C ILE A 518 -13.02 -0.92 -9.73
N ALA A 519 -13.90 -1.41 -8.86
CA ALA A 519 -15.22 -1.88 -9.25
C ALA A 519 -16.29 -1.36 -8.29
N ARG A 520 -17.51 -1.20 -8.79
CA ARG A 520 -18.69 -0.83 -8.01
C ARG A 520 -19.57 -2.05 -7.82
N LEU A 521 -20.23 -2.16 -6.67
CA LEU A 521 -21.22 -3.19 -6.44
C LEU A 521 -22.34 -3.06 -7.48
N ARG A 522 -22.62 -4.14 -8.21
CA ARG A 522 -23.69 -4.17 -9.21
C ARG A 522 -25.03 -4.03 -8.51
N GLN A 523 -25.83 -3.06 -8.92
CA GLN A 523 -27.22 -2.98 -8.48
C GLN A 523 -28.01 -4.05 -9.22
N ARG A 524 -28.46 -5.09 -8.51
CA ARG A 524 -29.46 -5.99 -9.12
C ARG A 524 -30.71 -5.16 -9.36
N GLU A 525 -31.09 -5.01 -10.62
CA GLU A 525 -32.42 -4.52 -10.97
C GLU A 525 -33.41 -5.46 -10.28
N THR A 526 -34.00 -5.01 -9.19
CA THR A 526 -35.14 -5.69 -8.60
C THR A 526 -36.21 -5.66 -9.67
N THR A 527 -36.40 -6.80 -10.34
CA THR A 527 -37.42 -7.00 -11.36
C THR A 527 -38.79 -7.05 -10.67
N LEU A 528 -39.18 -5.95 -10.03
CA LEU A 528 -40.46 -5.77 -9.35
C LEU A 528 -41.42 -4.90 -10.16
N GLU A 529 -41.00 -4.34 -11.31
CA GLU A 529 -41.88 -3.56 -12.17
C GLU A 529 -41.80 -4.02 -13.64
N LYS A 530 -42.63 -5.01 -13.97
CA LYS A 530 -43.36 -5.15 -15.25
C LYS A 530 -44.31 -6.36 -15.20
N LYS A 531 -45.18 -6.35 -14.20
CA LYS A 531 -46.50 -7.01 -14.28
C LYS A 531 -47.53 -5.98 -13.81
N VAL A 532 -47.85 -5.06 -14.70
CA VAL A 532 -49.12 -4.31 -14.68
C VAL A 532 -49.88 -4.73 -15.92
#